data_AF-A0A1Q3AK79-F1
#
_entry.id   AF-A0A1Q3AK79-F1
#
_cell.length_a   1.000
_cell.length_b   1.000
_cell.length_c   1.000
_cell.angle_alpha   90.00
_cell.angle_beta   90.00
_cell.angle_gamma   90.00
#
_symmetry.space_group_name_H-M   'P 1'
#
loop_
_entity.id
_entity.type
_entity.pdbx_description
1 polymer ?
#
loop_
_entity_poly.entity_id
_entity_poly.type
_entity_poly.pdbx_seq_one_letter_code
_entity_poly.pdbx_strand_id
1 'polypeptide(L)'
;MSRDNSLPPLRVRVLDDPPLRDQPEPFQDRSAYDPNVPIAIDFGSSKLRAGYVNNPNPSHIFPNRLTRYRDRKLAKTMTFIGNDTSLDQAVRV
;
A
#
# COMPACT_ATOMS: atom_id res chain seq x y z
N MET A 1 24.83 -37.60 10.19
CA MET A 1 24.21 -37.38 11.52
C MET A 1 22.71 -37.22 11.31
N SER A 2 21.95 -38.26 11.61
CA SER A 2 20.48 -38.24 11.55
C SER A 2 19.94 -37.31 12.63
N ARG A 3 18.98 -36.45 12.29
CA ARG A 3 18.25 -35.65 13.28
C ARG A 3 17.56 -36.60 14.26
N ASP A 4 17.70 -36.33 15.54
CA ASP A 4 17.04 -37.07 16.62
C ASP A 4 15.51 -36.88 16.49
N ASN A 5 14.80 -37.95 16.14
CA ASN A 5 13.35 -37.95 15.86
C ASN A 5 12.50 -37.97 17.14
N SER A 6 13.12 -37.96 18.33
CA SER A 6 12.42 -38.01 19.62
C SER A 6 11.75 -36.69 20.02
N LEU A 7 12.15 -35.57 19.40
CA LEU A 7 11.59 -34.25 19.69
C LEU A 7 10.37 -33.95 18.82
N PRO A 8 9.28 -33.40 19.39
CA PRO A 8 8.14 -32.95 18.60
C PRO A 8 8.56 -31.79 17.67
N PRO A 9 8.01 -31.70 16.45
CA PRO A 9 8.34 -30.61 15.53
C PRO A 9 7.95 -29.26 16.14
N LEU A 10 8.86 -28.28 16.05
CA LEU A 10 8.60 -26.92 16.50
C LEU A 10 7.46 -26.28 15.69
N ARG A 11 6.62 -25.50 16.37
CA ARG A 11 5.55 -24.74 15.71
C ARG A 11 6.17 -23.61 14.88
N VAL A 12 6.05 -23.71 13.56
CA VAL A 12 6.40 -22.63 12.63
C VAL A 12 5.38 -21.50 12.77
N ARG A 13 5.87 -20.27 12.94
CA ARG A 13 5.06 -19.04 12.84
C ARG A 13 5.50 -18.29 11.58
N VAL A 14 4.56 -17.98 10.71
CA VAL A 14 4.82 -17.19 9.51
C VAL A 14 4.82 -15.71 9.89
N LEU A 15 5.76 -14.95 9.33
CA LEU A 15 5.75 -13.49 9.43
C LEU A 15 4.74 -12.93 8.44
N ASP A 16 3.81 -12.13 8.93
CA ASP A 16 2.77 -11.49 8.12
C ASP A 16 3.27 -10.15 7.60
N ASP A 17 4.02 -10.19 6.50
CA ASP A 17 4.47 -9.00 5.79
C ASP A 17 3.42 -8.57 4.75
N PRO A 18 3.14 -7.25 4.59
CA PRO A 18 2.18 -6.78 3.60
C PRO A 18 2.51 -7.28 2.19
N PRO A 19 1.60 -7.96 1.48
CA PRO A 19 1.92 -8.57 0.19
C PRO A 19 2.25 -7.51 -0.87
N LEU A 20 2.95 -7.93 -1.92
CA LEU A 20 3.02 -7.15 -3.15
C LEU A 20 1.62 -7.01 -3.75
N ARG A 21 1.39 -5.92 -4.47
CA ARG A 21 0.15 -5.64 -5.18
C ARG A 21 0.37 -5.85 -6.66
N ASP A 22 -0.60 -6.49 -7.30
CA ASP A 22 -0.56 -6.72 -8.75
C ASP A 22 -1.12 -5.53 -9.55
N GLN A 23 -1.84 -4.63 -8.88
CA GLN A 23 -2.56 -3.52 -9.51
C GLN A 23 -2.33 -2.20 -8.77
N PRO A 24 -2.15 -1.09 -9.51
CA PRO A 24 -2.01 0.24 -8.94
C PRO A 24 -3.27 0.65 -8.18
N GLU A 25 -3.13 1.60 -7.28
CA GLU A 25 -4.27 2.25 -6.65
C GLU A 25 -5.17 2.88 -7.72
N PRO A 26 -6.49 2.60 -7.71
CA PRO A 26 -7.39 3.14 -8.71
C PRO A 26 -7.64 4.63 -8.49
N PHE A 27 -7.84 5.36 -9.59
CA PHE A 27 -8.34 6.73 -9.55
C PHE A 27 -9.87 6.74 -9.52
N GLN A 28 -10.45 7.71 -8.82
CA GLN A 28 -11.88 7.99 -8.95
C GLN A 28 -12.19 8.58 -10.32
N ASP A 29 -13.28 8.09 -10.93
CA ASP A 29 -13.79 8.66 -12.16
C ASP A 29 -14.30 10.09 -11.92
N ARG A 30 -14.07 10.97 -12.91
CA ARG A 30 -14.52 12.36 -12.90
C ARG A 30 -16.04 12.46 -12.80
N SER A 31 -16.76 11.47 -13.32
CA SER A 31 -18.23 11.42 -13.24
C SER A 31 -18.75 11.37 -11.79
N ALA A 32 -17.93 10.89 -10.85
CA ALA A 32 -18.28 10.81 -9.42
C ALA A 32 -17.96 12.08 -8.63
N TYR A 33 -17.37 13.11 -9.26
CA TYR A 33 -17.02 14.36 -8.60
C TYR A 33 -18.22 15.31 -8.54
N ASP A 34 -18.58 15.74 -7.34
CA ASP A 34 -19.56 16.80 -7.10
C ASP A 34 -18.86 17.97 -6.37
N PRO A 35 -18.80 19.18 -6.98
CA PRO A 35 -18.16 20.34 -6.35
C PRO A 35 -18.86 20.81 -5.07
N ASN A 36 -20.11 20.40 -4.83
CA ASN A 36 -20.85 20.75 -3.62
C ASN A 36 -20.58 19.79 -2.45
N VAL A 37 -19.86 18.70 -2.69
CA VAL A 37 -19.54 17.70 -1.67
C VAL A 37 -18.10 17.88 -1.21
N PRO A 38 -17.88 18.29 0.05
CA PRO A 38 -16.54 18.42 0.61
C PRO A 38 -15.74 17.12 0.59
N ILE A 39 -14.42 17.27 0.50
CA ILE A 39 -13.45 16.19 0.66
C ILE A 39 -12.92 16.23 2.09
N ALA A 40 -13.10 15.14 2.83
CA ALA A 40 -12.47 14.94 4.12
C ALA A 40 -11.13 14.22 3.96
N ILE A 41 -10.10 14.71 4.66
CA ILE A 41 -8.75 14.11 4.68
C ILE A 41 -8.29 13.98 6.12
N ASP A 42 -8.03 12.74 6.53
CA ASP A 42 -7.48 12.38 7.83
C ASP A 42 -6.01 11.96 7.66
N PHE A 43 -5.09 12.78 8.18
CA PHE A 43 -3.65 12.51 8.22
C PHE A 43 -3.29 11.65 9.44
N GLY A 44 -3.88 10.46 9.52
CA GLY A 44 -3.56 9.49 10.56
C GLY A 44 -2.08 9.09 10.51
N SER A 45 -1.48 8.78 11.67
CA SER A 45 -0.04 8.49 11.77
C SER A 45 0.40 7.24 10.98
N SER A 46 -0.42 6.18 10.98
CA SER A 46 -0.14 4.93 10.27
C SER A 46 -0.67 4.92 8.82
N LYS A 47 -1.85 5.50 8.61
CA LYS A 47 -2.56 5.48 7.33
C LYS A 47 -3.25 6.82 7.11
N LEU A 48 -3.16 7.31 5.88
CA LEU A 48 -3.99 8.41 5.40
C LEU A 48 -5.35 7.85 4.99
N ARG A 49 -6.41 8.59 5.29
CA ARG A 49 -7.76 8.30 4.81
C ARG A 49 -8.33 9.53 4.13
N ALA A 50 -8.93 9.35 2.96
CA ALA A 50 -9.59 10.45 2.25
C ALA A 50 -10.86 9.98 1.55
N GLY A 51 -11.84 10.88 1.46
CA GLY A 51 -13.06 10.64 0.71
C GLY A 51 -14.06 11.76 0.83
N TYR A 52 -15.20 11.57 0.16
CA TYR A 52 -16.31 12.49 0.19
C TYR A 52 -17.11 12.37 1.49
N VAL A 53 -17.54 13.50 2.05
CA VAL A 53 -18.29 13.52 3.34
C VAL A 53 -19.67 12.88 3.27
N ASN A 54 -20.23 12.73 2.07
CA ASN A 54 -21.52 12.08 1.85
C ASN A 54 -21.42 10.55 1.75
N ASN A 55 -20.22 9.98 1.84
CA ASN A 55 -19.99 8.54 1.85
C ASN A 55 -19.60 8.09 3.27
N PRO A 56 -20.25 7.07 3.84
CA PRO A 56 -19.87 6.56 5.16
C PRO A 56 -18.46 5.94 5.20
N ASN A 57 -17.91 5.53 4.05
CA ASN A 57 -16.58 4.93 3.95
C ASN A 57 -15.61 5.82 3.16
N PRO A 58 -14.35 5.98 3.61
CA PRO A 58 -13.36 6.70 2.85
C PRO A 58 -13.04 5.95 1.55
N SER A 59 -12.98 6.68 0.45
CA SER A 59 -12.62 6.15 -0.87
C SER A 59 -11.17 5.70 -0.98
N HIS A 60 -10.26 6.34 -0.23
CA HIS A 60 -8.82 6.10 -0.31
C HIS A 60 -8.28 5.82 1.10
N ILE A 61 -7.57 4.70 1.23
CA ILE A 61 -6.89 4.31 2.47
C ILE A 61 -5.53 3.74 2.08
N PHE A 62 -4.46 4.46 2.41
CA PHE A 62 -3.11 4.02 2.08
C PHE A 62 -2.11 4.36 3.20
N PRO A 63 -1.02 3.57 3.34
CA PRO A 63 0.01 3.84 4.33
C PRO A 63 0.76 5.14 4.01
N ASN A 64 1.34 5.78 5.02
CA ASN A 64 2.16 6.98 4.83
C ASN A 64 3.58 6.63 4.35
N ARG A 65 3.68 5.92 3.22
CA ARG A 65 4.95 5.49 2.61
C ARG A 65 5.21 6.27 1.33
N LEU A 66 6.48 6.59 1.09
CA LEU A 66 6.95 7.27 -0.09
C LEU A 66 8.30 6.71 -0.50
N THR A 67 8.42 6.37 -1.79
CA THR A 67 9.67 5.88 -2.38
C THR A 67 9.98 6.67 -3.63
N ARG A 68 11.22 7.14 -3.77
CA ARG A 68 11.72 7.72 -5.02
C ARG A 68 12.66 6.71 -5.68
N TYR A 69 12.38 6.37 -6.93
CA TYR A 69 13.15 5.40 -7.70
C TYR A 69 13.64 6.01 -9.00
N ARG A 70 14.91 5.81 -9.35
CA ARG A 70 15.48 6.23 -10.63
C ARG A 70 15.72 5.02 -11.51
N ASP A 71 14.89 4.89 -12.55
CA ASP A 71 15.12 3.92 -13.60
C ASP A 71 16.24 4.44 -14.51
N ARG A 72 17.37 3.73 -14.51
CA ARG A 72 18.54 4.10 -15.33
C ARG A 72 18.35 3.75 -16.81
N LYS A 73 17.57 2.70 -17.12
CA LYS A 73 17.29 2.29 -18.50
C LYS A 73 16.37 3.28 -19.19
N LEU A 74 15.35 3.76 -18.47
CA LEU A 74 14.43 4.81 -18.94
C LEU A 74 14.95 6.22 -18.69
N ALA A 75 16.10 6.37 -18.02
CA ALA A 75 16.66 7.64 -17.56
C ALA A 75 15.66 8.53 -16.78
N LYS A 76 14.65 7.92 -16.16
CA LYS A 76 13.51 8.60 -15.53
C LYS A 76 13.51 8.40 -14.02
N THR A 77 13.21 9.48 -13.29
CA THR A 77 12.96 9.41 -11.86
C THR A 77 11.46 9.35 -11.63
N MET A 78 11.00 8.39 -10.84
CA MET A 78 9.61 8.14 -10.49
C MET A 78 9.45 8.24 -8.97
N THR A 79 8.27 8.66 -8.52
CA THR A 79 7.92 8.73 -7.11
C THR A 79 6.65 7.90 -6.91
N PHE A 80 6.73 6.93 -6.01
CA PHE A 80 5.64 6.05 -5.62
C PHE A 80 5.22 6.42 -4.20
N ILE A 81 3.92 6.37 -3.93
CA ILE A 81 3.36 6.72 -2.63
C ILE A 81 2.32 5.68 -2.21
N GLY A 82 2.02 5.64 -0.91
CA GLY A 82 0.89 4.86 -0.44
C GLY A 82 1.00 3.38 -0.79
N ASN A 83 -0.09 2.83 -1.28
CA ASN A 83 -0.19 1.42 -1.67
C ASN A 83 0.70 1.10 -2.88
N ASP A 84 1.01 2.08 -3.73
CA ASP A 84 1.81 1.87 -4.95
C ASP A 84 3.29 1.59 -4.66
N THR A 85 3.75 1.86 -3.43
CA THR A 85 5.07 1.41 -2.97
C THR A 85 5.15 -0.12 -2.92
N SER A 86 4.03 -0.84 -2.90
CA SER A 86 4.00 -2.31 -2.86
C SER A 86 3.80 -2.95 -4.24
N LEU A 87 3.90 -2.20 -5.35
CA LEU A 87 3.72 -2.74 -6.70
C LEU A 87 4.90 -3.56 -7.21
N ASP A 88 6.11 -3.18 -6.82
CA ASP A 88 7.32 -3.84 -7.27
C ASP A 88 8.33 -3.90 -6.11
N GLN A 89 9.10 -4.98 -6.06
CA GLN A 89 10.08 -5.20 -5.01
C GLN A 89 11.17 -4.09 -4.97
N ALA A 90 11.49 -3.47 -6.11
CA ALA A 90 12.46 -2.39 -6.22
C ALA A 90 11.99 -1.06 -5.60
N VAL A 91 10.68 -0.91 -5.34
CA VAL A 91 10.08 0.32 -4.80
C VAL A 91 9.42 0.11 -3.43
N ARG A 92 9.46 -1.11 -2.90
CA ARG A 92 8.90 -1.51 -1.60
C ARG A 92 9.73 -0.96 -0.43
N VAL A 93 9.01 -0.37 0.53
CA VAL A 93 9.53 0.21 1.79
C VAL A 93 8.77 -0.37 2.96
#